data_AF-A0A5N8VDA7-F1
#
_entry.id   AF-A0A5N8VDA7-F1
#
_cell.length_a   1.000
_cell.length_b   1.000
_cell.length_c   1.000
_cell.angle_alpha   90.00
_cell.angle_beta   90.00
_cell.angle_gamma   90.00
#
_symmetry.space_group_name_H-M   'P 1'
#
loop_
_entity.id
_entity.type
_entity.pdbx_description
1 polymer ?
#
loop_
_entity_poly.entity_id
_entity_poly.type
_entity_poly.pdbx_seq_one_letter_code
_entity_poly.pdbx_strand_id
1 'polypeptide(L)' 'TRPALPLPSAHYGLVGLQQRAALLGGTVTAGPTVDGGYELRLELPATGTGP' A
#
# COMPACT_ATOMS: atom_id res chain seq x y z
N THR A 1 -20.44 12.07 3.59
CA THR A 1 -19.35 11.21 3.11
C THR A 1 -19.94 10.12 2.24
N ARG A 2 -19.32 9.76 1.11
CA ARG A 2 -19.82 8.68 0.26
C ARG A 2 -19.67 7.35 1.03
N PRO A 3 -20.72 6.51 1.15
CA PRO A 3 -20.58 5.21 1.81
C PRO A 3 -19.49 4.40 1.12
N ALA A 4 -18.60 3.79 1.90
CA ALA A 4 -17.66 2.83 1.35
C ALA A 4 -18.48 1.65 0.79
N LEU A 5 -18.41 1.45 -0.52
CA LEU A 5 -18.96 0.25 -1.13
C LEU A 5 -18.24 -0.94 -0.48
N PRO A 6 -18.97 -1.94 0.06
CA PRO A 6 -18.36 -3.17 0.51
C PRO A 6 -17.82 -3.88 -0.72
N LEU A 7 -16.55 -3.63 -1.02
CA LEU A 7 -15.86 -4.35 -2.07
C LEU A 7 -15.68 -5.79 -1.58
N PRO A 8 -15.98 -6.81 -2.39
CA PRO A 8 -15.59 -8.18 -2.11
C PRO A 8 -14.06 -8.25 -2.17
N SER A 9 -13.42 -7.82 -1.09
CA SER A 9 -11.98 -7.81 -0.94
C SER A 9 -11.68 -8.70 0.25
N ALA A 10 -10.81 -9.69 0.06
CA ALA A 10 -10.40 -10.59 1.13
C ALA A 10 -9.42 -9.92 2.13
N HIS A 11 -9.49 -8.59 2.26
CA HIS A 11 -8.63 -7.74 3.08
C HIS A 11 -7.11 -7.86 2.80
N TYR A 12 -6.72 -8.49 1.69
CA TYR A 12 -5.33 -8.68 1.29
C TYR A 12 -4.71 -7.53 0.47
N GLY A 13 -5.43 -6.42 0.25
CA GLY A 13 -4.94 -5.32 -0.59
C GLY A 13 -3.58 -4.78 -0.14
N LEU A 14 -3.49 -4.39 1.14
CA LEU A 14 -2.26 -3.85 1.74
C LEU A 14 -1.16 -4.91 1.88
N VAL A 15 -1.54 -6.14 2.27
CA VAL A 15 -0.60 -7.26 2.39
C VAL A 15 0.05 -7.56 1.05
N GLY A 16 -0.76 -7.66 -0.01
CA GLY A 16 -0.25 -7.89 -1.36
C GLY A 16 0.61 -6.74 -1.87
N LEU A 17 0.34 -5.51 -1.45
CA LEU A 17 1.16 -4.34 -1.79
C LEU A 17 2.53 -4.41 -1.12
N GLN A 18 2.56 -4.74 0.18
CA GLN A 18 3.81 -4.96 0.93
C GLN A 18 4.66 -6.06 0.30
N GLN A 19 4.04 -7.20 -0.05
CA GLN A 19 4.74 -8.33 -0.68
C GLN A 19 5.40 -7.91 -2.01
N ARG A 20 4.67 -7.18 -2.87
CA ARG A 20 5.21 -6.71 -4.16
C ARG A 20 6.31 -5.66 -3.99
N ALA A 21 6.15 -4.75 -3.04
CA ALA A 21 7.19 -3.77 -2.75
C ALA A 21 8.47 -4.46 -2.28
N ALA A 22 8.36 -5.44 -1.37
CA ALA A 22 9.51 -6.22 -0.89
C ALA A 22 10.24 -6.95 -2.02
N LEU A 23 9.49 -7.54 -2.97
CA LEU A 23 10.07 -8.19 -4.16
C LEU A 23 10.87 -7.22 -5.05
N LEU A 24 10.49 -5.95 -5.06
CA LEU A 24 11.14 -4.89 -5.83
C LEU A 24 12.20 -4.12 -5.02
N GLY A 25 12.54 -4.59 -3.81
CA GLY A 25 13.49 -3.90 -2.92
C GLY A 25 12.96 -2.57 -2.36
N GLY A 26 11.64 -2.40 -2.34
CA GLY A 26 10.96 -1.23 -1.81
C GLY A 26 10.19 -1.49 -0.52
N THR A 27 9.48 -0.47 -0.04
CA THR A 27 8.75 -0.49 1.23
C THR A 27 7.35 0.08 1.10
N VAL A 28 6.45 -0.32 1.99
CA VAL A 28 5.09 0.23 2.10
C VAL A 28 4.82 0.60 3.55
N THR A 29 4.29 1.81 3.75
CA THR A 29 3.73 2.26 5.02
C THR A 29 2.27 2.66 4.80
N ALA A 30 1.40 2.32 5.75
CA ALA A 30 -0.02 2.63 5.67
C ALA A 30 -0.57 2.88 7.08
N GLY A 31 -1.34 3.96 7.25
CA GLY A 31 -1.86 4.32 8.55
C GLY A 31 -2.78 5.55 8.54
N PRO A 32 -3.47 5.82 9.65
CA PRO A 32 -4.27 7.02 9.81
C PRO A 32 -3.38 8.28 9.81
N THR A 33 -3.87 9.38 9.26
CA THR A 33 -3.19 10.69 9.32
C THR A 33 -3.70 11.51 10.50
N VAL A 34 -2.89 12.49 10.92
CA VAL A 34 -3.24 13.40 12.03
C VAL A 34 -4.53 14.19 11.77
N ASP A 35 -4.82 14.46 10.48
CA ASP A 35 -6.01 15.20 10.05
C ASP A 35 -7.25 14.31 9.90
N GLY A 36 -7.18 13.05 10.35
CA GLY A 36 -8.30 12.10 10.31
C GLY A 36 -8.48 11.35 8.99
N GLY A 37 -7.47 11.42 8.10
CA GLY A 37 -7.41 10.66 6.86
C GLY A 37 -6.73 9.30 7.01
N TYR A 38 -6.43 8.67 5.88
CA TYR A 38 -5.62 7.46 5.80
C TYR A 38 -4.59 7.65 4.69
N GLU A 39 -3.31 7.47 5.01
CA GLU A 39 -2.22 7.59 4.05
C GLU A 39 -1.65 6.21 3.74
N LEU A 40 -1.32 6.00 2.47
CA LEU A 40 -0.53 4.89 1.99
C LEU A 40 0.66 5.45 1.21
N ARG A 41 1.86 5.06 1.60
CA ARG A 41 3.11 5.49 0.99
C ARG A 41 3.91 4.27 0.54
N LEU A 42 4.20 4.22 -0.76
CA LEU A 42 4.99 3.20 -1.43
C LEU A 42 6.30 3.83 -1.91
N GLU A 43 7.42 3.26 -1.50
CA GLU A 43 8.75 3.68 -1.92
C GLU A 43 9.40 2.55 -2.71
N LEU A 44 9.81 2.83 -3.95
CA LEU A 44 10.45 1.86 -4.84
C LEU A 44 11.76 2.44 -5.39
N PRO A 45 12.79 1.62 -5.63
CA PRO A 45 13.97 2.04 -6.38
C PRO A 45 13.60 2.56 -7.77
N ALA A 46 14.12 3.74 -8.16
CA ALA A 46 13.80 4.38 -9.44
C ALA A 46 14.32 3.61 -10.66
N THR A 47 15.43 2.89 -10.49
CA THR A 47 15.91 1.88 -11.42
C THR A 47 15.65 0.53 -10.80
N GLY A 48 14.71 -0.22 -11.38
CA GLY A 48 14.43 -1.59 -10.97
C GLY A 48 15.70 -2.43 -11.11
N THR A 49 16.46 -2.56 -10.03
CA THR A 49 17.63 -3.43 -10.01
C THR A 49 17.12 -4.77 -9.51
N GLY A 50 16.37 -5.45 -10.38
CA GLY A 50 16.33 -6.90 -10.32
C GLY A 50 17.64 -7.45 -10.87
N PRO A 51 17.97 -8.74 -10.66
CA PRO A 51 19.01 -9.37 -11.45
C PRO A 51 18.74 -9.21 -12.96
#